data_AF-A0A381VDA9-F1
#
_entry.id   AF-A0A381VDA9-F1
#
_cell.length_a   1.000
_cell.length_b   1.000
_cell.length_c   1.000
_cell.angle_alpha   90.00
_cell.angle_beta   90.00
_cell.angle_gamma   90.00
#
_symmetry.space_group_name_H-M   'P 1'
#
loop_
_entity.id
_entity.type
_entity.pdbx_description
1 polymer ?
#
loop_
_entity_poly.entity_id
_entity_poly.type
_entity_poly.pdbx_seq_one_letter_code
_entity_poly.pdbx_strand_id
1 'polypeptide(L)'
;MNTAFSCNEMINSYYAVDQPGHPSRQKTISLVQEELANDGCAVIRNFFSEEGLNALLGEAQDRIEQTYYSPKKQCNVYLGDGNPELPEDHPQNIFLERTNGFITADLFDTESYSYRLYYWEPLKLFLADCLNKKELFIYEDPISNMIVNVGKNGEKFNWHFDTNEFTITMLLQAAESGGIFEYFPNLRKPDDECFAEVRKVLNGDRSGVKQLELKAGDLQFFLGRFSLHQVTENLGQTDRLLLIQSFTEKPGVIGSMYRVKDLYG
;
A
#
# COMPACT_ATOMS: atom_id res chain seq x y z
N MET A 1 -10.53 -0.75 -32.64
CA MET A 1 -11.29 -0.36 -31.43
C MET A 1 -11.02 -1.45 -30.41
N ASN A 2 -10.09 -1.23 -29.48
CA ASN A 2 -9.96 -2.12 -28.33
C ASN A 2 -11.26 -1.93 -27.53
N THR A 3 -12.13 -2.92 -27.48
CA THR A 3 -13.22 -2.92 -26.51
C THR A 3 -12.55 -2.96 -25.14
N ALA A 4 -12.54 -1.82 -24.45
CA ALA A 4 -12.01 -1.73 -23.10
C ALA A 4 -12.71 -2.80 -22.26
N PHE A 5 -11.96 -3.78 -21.78
CA PHE A 5 -12.52 -4.83 -20.96
C PHE A 5 -13.03 -4.25 -19.63
N SER A 6 -14.05 -4.86 -19.06
CA SER A 6 -14.77 -4.36 -17.89
C SER A 6 -13.96 -4.55 -16.60
N CYS A 7 -14.24 -3.76 -15.56
CA CYS A 7 -13.60 -3.93 -14.25
C CYS A 7 -13.81 -5.33 -13.66
N ASN A 8 -14.93 -5.99 -13.97
CA ASN A 8 -15.18 -7.35 -13.52
C ASN A 8 -14.24 -8.36 -14.21
N GLU A 9 -13.97 -8.18 -15.50
CA GLU A 9 -13.05 -9.04 -16.28
C GLU A 9 -11.58 -8.84 -15.87
N MET A 10 -11.24 -7.73 -15.21
CA MET A 10 -9.92 -7.52 -14.61
C MET A 10 -9.64 -8.44 -13.43
N ILE A 11 -10.68 -8.92 -12.75
CA ILE A 11 -10.56 -9.69 -11.51
C ILE A 11 -10.86 -11.15 -11.81
N ASN A 12 -10.13 -12.06 -11.17
CA ASN A 12 -10.43 -13.48 -11.30
C ASN A 12 -11.85 -13.78 -10.80
N SER A 13 -12.67 -14.34 -11.69
CA SER A 13 -14.10 -14.63 -11.45
C SER A 13 -14.34 -15.54 -10.24
N TYR A 14 -13.33 -16.29 -9.81
CA TYR A 14 -13.32 -17.05 -8.55
C TYR A 14 -13.74 -16.20 -7.34
N TYR A 15 -13.33 -14.92 -7.29
CA TYR A 15 -13.64 -14.03 -6.16
C TYR A 15 -15.06 -13.51 -6.16
N ALA A 16 -15.74 -13.53 -7.32
CA ALA A 16 -17.12 -13.11 -7.48
C ALA A 16 -17.41 -11.75 -6.79
N VAL A 17 -16.51 -10.77 -7.00
CA VAL A 17 -16.49 -9.47 -6.29
C VAL A 17 -17.83 -8.74 -6.43
N ASP A 18 -18.47 -8.85 -7.59
CA ASP A 18 -19.76 -8.23 -7.94
C ASP A 18 -21.00 -9.04 -7.56
N GLN A 19 -20.83 -10.16 -6.86
CA GLN A 19 -21.93 -11.05 -6.45
C GLN A 19 -21.95 -11.21 -4.92
N PRO A 20 -22.60 -10.28 -4.18
CA PRO A 20 -22.61 -10.30 -2.71
C PRO A 20 -23.04 -11.63 -2.08
N GLY A 21 -23.95 -12.36 -2.71
CA GLY A 21 -24.45 -13.65 -2.24
C GLY A 21 -23.60 -14.87 -2.64
N HIS A 22 -22.52 -14.69 -3.40
CA HIS A 22 -21.73 -15.82 -3.89
C HIS A 22 -20.87 -16.44 -2.77
N PRO A 23 -20.89 -17.78 -2.58
CA PRO A 23 -20.17 -18.42 -1.48
C PRO A 23 -18.66 -18.17 -1.46
N SER A 24 -18.02 -18.06 -2.63
CA SER A 24 -16.57 -17.79 -2.70
C SER A 24 -16.22 -16.39 -2.19
N ARG A 25 -17.03 -15.38 -2.52
CA ARG A 25 -16.87 -14.00 -2.01
C ARG A 25 -16.92 -13.99 -0.49
N GLN A 26 -17.92 -14.66 0.10
CA GLN A 26 -18.10 -14.74 1.55
C GLN A 26 -16.96 -15.50 2.25
N LYS A 27 -16.47 -16.57 1.62
CA LYS A 27 -15.30 -17.30 2.12
C LYS A 27 -14.04 -16.41 2.13
N THR A 28 -13.81 -15.65 1.07
CA THR A 28 -12.67 -14.72 0.97
C THR A 28 -12.77 -13.60 2.01
N ILE A 29 -13.95 -13.00 2.20
CA ILE A 29 -14.17 -11.97 3.24
C ILE A 29 -13.85 -12.53 4.62
N SER A 30 -14.35 -13.73 4.94
CA SER A 30 -14.10 -14.36 6.25
C SER A 30 -12.61 -14.61 6.49
N LEU A 31 -11.90 -15.09 5.47
CA LEU A 31 -10.45 -15.30 5.54
C LEU A 31 -9.69 -13.99 5.78
N VAL A 32 -10.01 -12.94 5.01
CA VAL A 32 -9.36 -11.63 5.16
C VAL A 32 -9.61 -11.04 6.55
N GLN A 33 -10.84 -11.12 7.05
CA GLN A 33 -11.17 -10.63 8.39
C GLN A 33 -10.42 -11.40 9.49
N GLU A 34 -10.29 -12.73 9.35
CA GLU A 34 -9.53 -13.57 10.28
C GLU A 34 -8.03 -13.23 10.26
N GLU A 35 -7.42 -13.12 9.07
CA GLU A 35 -6.01 -12.77 8.92
C GLU A 35 -5.71 -11.35 9.45
N LEU A 36 -6.58 -10.37 9.17
CA LEU A 36 -6.45 -9.03 9.72
C LEU A 36 -6.59 -9.00 11.25
N ALA A 37 -7.52 -9.77 11.82
CA ALA A 37 -7.69 -9.83 13.27
C ALA A 37 -6.48 -10.46 13.98
N ASN A 38 -5.83 -11.44 13.36
CA ASN A 38 -4.69 -12.14 13.94
C ASN A 38 -3.39 -11.34 13.77
N ASP A 39 -3.13 -10.86 12.56
CA ASP A 39 -1.80 -10.37 12.15
C ASP A 39 -1.79 -8.92 11.65
N GLY A 40 -2.96 -8.30 11.49
CA GLY A 40 -3.06 -6.96 10.89
C GLY A 40 -2.64 -6.92 9.41
N CYS A 41 -2.47 -8.08 8.77
CA CYS A 41 -2.11 -8.20 7.36
C CYS A 41 -2.83 -9.40 6.76
N ALA A 42 -3.48 -9.20 5.61
CA ALA A 42 -4.15 -10.26 4.86
C ALA A 42 -3.81 -10.16 3.37
N VAL A 43 -3.78 -11.29 2.68
CA VAL A 43 -3.46 -11.32 1.24
C VAL A 43 -4.44 -12.21 0.47
N ILE A 44 -5.12 -11.62 -0.51
CA ILE A 44 -5.84 -12.36 -1.54
C ILE A 44 -4.87 -12.62 -2.69
N ARG A 45 -4.47 -13.88 -2.85
CA ARG A 45 -3.47 -14.28 -3.86
C ARG A 45 -4.06 -14.29 -5.27
N ASN A 46 -3.29 -13.86 -6.26
CA ASN A 46 -3.72 -13.91 -7.67
C ASN A 46 -5.13 -13.32 -7.86
N PHE A 47 -5.36 -12.10 -7.37
CA PHE A 47 -6.65 -11.42 -7.41
C PHE A 47 -7.07 -11.05 -8.83
N PHE A 48 -6.12 -10.61 -9.65
CA PHE A 48 -6.37 -10.20 -11.03
C PHE A 48 -6.33 -11.37 -12.02
N SER A 49 -7.15 -11.27 -13.06
CA SER A 49 -6.96 -12.07 -14.27
C SER A 49 -5.63 -11.70 -14.94
N GLU A 50 -5.14 -12.55 -15.83
CA GLU A 50 -3.90 -12.27 -16.57
C GLU A 50 -4.02 -10.99 -17.39
N GLU A 51 -5.15 -10.81 -18.09
CA GLU A 51 -5.46 -9.61 -18.88
C GLU A 51 -5.60 -8.37 -17.98
N GLY A 52 -6.25 -8.51 -16.82
CA GLY A 52 -6.39 -7.46 -15.82
C GLY A 52 -5.07 -6.95 -15.30
N LEU A 53 -4.21 -7.87 -14.87
CA LEU A 53 -2.87 -7.56 -14.38
C LEU A 53 -2.00 -6.91 -15.47
N ASN A 54 -2.01 -7.46 -16.69
CA ASN A 54 -1.23 -6.94 -17.80
C ASN A 54 -1.66 -5.51 -18.18
N ALA A 55 -2.96 -5.22 -18.14
CA ALA A 55 -3.46 -3.88 -18.41
C ALA A 55 -3.01 -2.87 -17.35
N LEU A 56 -3.18 -3.18 -16.06
CA LEU A 56 -2.74 -2.33 -14.96
C LEU A 56 -1.22 -2.12 -14.98
N LEU A 57 -0.47 -3.18 -15.27
CA LEU A 57 0.98 -3.11 -15.40
C LEU A 57 1.40 -2.21 -16.56
N GLY A 58 0.77 -2.36 -17.73
CA GLY A 58 1.03 -1.51 -18.89
C GLY A 58 0.78 -0.03 -18.59
N GLU A 59 -0.30 0.30 -17.87
CA GLU A 59 -0.59 1.68 -17.48
C GLU A 59 0.49 2.31 -16.59
N ALA A 60 1.01 1.53 -15.63
CA ALA A 60 2.07 1.96 -14.76
C ALA A 60 3.39 2.12 -15.53
N GLN A 61 3.72 1.18 -16.43
CA GLN A 61 4.92 1.23 -17.27
C GLN A 61 4.91 2.42 -18.21
N ASP A 62 3.77 2.75 -18.85
CA ASP A 62 3.64 3.90 -19.73
C ASP A 62 3.91 5.25 -19.03
N ARG A 63 3.80 5.27 -17.70
CA ARG A 63 3.97 6.47 -16.85
C ARG A 63 5.24 6.44 -16.00
N ILE A 64 6.06 5.41 -16.10
CA ILE A 64 7.19 5.19 -15.20
C ILE A 64 8.21 6.33 -15.23
N GLU A 65 8.43 6.95 -16.39
CA GLU A 65 9.35 8.09 -16.55
C GLU A 65 8.84 9.39 -15.89
N GLN A 66 7.56 9.43 -15.50
CA GLN A 66 6.93 10.56 -14.81
C GLN A 66 6.92 10.37 -13.29
N THR A 67 7.53 9.30 -12.79
CA THR A 67 7.62 9.02 -11.35
C THR A 67 8.29 10.18 -10.62
N TYR A 68 7.62 10.68 -9.59
CA TYR A 68 8.20 11.65 -8.67
C TYR A 68 9.05 10.95 -7.61
N TYR A 69 10.29 11.44 -7.44
CA TYR A 69 11.19 11.03 -6.37
C TYR A 69 11.45 12.22 -5.46
N SER A 70 11.04 12.10 -4.21
CA SER A 70 11.24 13.17 -3.24
C SER A 70 12.73 13.49 -3.05
N PRO A 71 13.13 14.77 -3.06
CA PRO A 71 14.48 15.15 -2.70
C PRO A 71 14.76 14.94 -1.20
N LYS A 72 13.72 14.89 -0.35
CA LYS A 72 13.84 14.62 1.08
C LYS A 72 13.91 13.11 1.32
N LYS A 73 15.12 12.57 1.30
CA LYS A 73 15.38 11.13 1.48
C LYS A 73 15.42 10.67 2.94
N GLN A 74 15.66 11.58 3.89
CA GLN A 74 15.81 11.20 5.30
C GLN A 74 14.49 11.36 6.03
N CYS A 75 13.94 10.24 6.52
CA CYS A 75 12.66 10.20 7.22
C CYS A 75 12.79 9.33 8.48
N ASN A 76 12.20 9.77 9.60
CA ASN A 76 11.99 8.87 10.74
C ASN A 76 10.74 8.02 10.53
N VAL A 77 10.53 7.03 11.41
CA VAL A 77 9.40 6.08 11.29
C VAL A 77 8.01 6.73 11.46
N TYR A 78 7.96 7.98 11.92
CA TYR A 78 6.72 8.73 12.17
C TYR A 78 6.45 9.80 11.10
N LEU A 79 7.30 9.89 10.07
CA LEU A 79 7.23 10.91 9.02
C LEU A 79 7.23 12.35 9.60
N GLY A 80 8.05 12.59 10.63
CA GLY A 80 8.22 13.89 11.29
C GLY A 80 9.65 14.43 11.18
N ASP A 81 9.86 15.65 11.68
CA ASP A 81 11.14 16.38 11.59
C ASP A 81 12.10 16.11 12.77
N GLY A 82 11.76 15.16 13.64
CA GLY A 82 12.50 14.85 14.87
C GLY A 82 12.12 15.74 16.06
N ASN A 83 12.76 15.47 17.20
CA ASN A 83 12.55 16.19 18.45
C ASN A 83 13.91 16.53 19.10
N PRO A 84 14.33 17.81 19.10
CA PRO A 84 15.63 18.23 19.66
C PRO A 84 15.71 18.10 21.18
N GLU A 85 14.59 17.89 21.89
CA GLU A 85 14.56 17.67 23.34
C GLU A 85 14.85 16.21 23.71
N LEU A 86 14.92 15.31 22.73
CA LEU A 86 15.14 13.88 22.94
C LEU A 86 16.54 13.45 22.47
N PRO A 87 17.09 12.35 23.01
CA PRO A 87 18.37 11.80 22.56
C PRO A 87 18.42 11.46 21.07
N GLU A 88 19.63 11.42 20.49
CA GLU A 88 19.83 11.06 19.07
C GLU A 88 19.37 9.64 18.74
N ASP A 89 19.45 8.72 19.70
CA ASP A 89 19.03 7.31 19.54
C ASP A 89 17.54 7.08 19.84
N HIS A 90 16.77 8.14 20.07
CA HIS A 90 15.32 8.06 20.19
C HIS A 90 14.69 7.79 18.81
N PRO A 91 13.65 6.94 18.67
CA PRO A 91 13.04 6.64 17.37
C PRO A 91 12.56 7.85 16.54
N GLN A 92 12.23 8.97 17.21
CA GLN A 92 11.90 10.22 16.50
C GLN A 92 13.14 10.90 15.87
N ASN A 93 14.33 10.63 16.37
CA ASN A 93 15.59 11.23 15.90
C ASN A 93 16.45 10.26 15.07
N ILE A 94 16.03 9.01 14.93
CA ILE A 94 16.63 8.06 13.99
C ILE A 94 16.01 8.29 12.62
N PHE A 95 16.82 8.82 11.70
CA PHE A 95 16.43 9.00 10.31
C PHE A 95 16.96 7.86 9.45
N LEU A 96 16.08 7.36 8.59
CA LEU A 96 16.36 6.30 7.64
C LEU A 96 16.20 6.85 6.24
N GLU A 97 16.98 6.29 5.32
CA GLU A 97 16.90 6.65 3.92
C GLU A 97 15.68 6.00 3.25
N ARG A 98 14.85 6.83 2.64
CA ARG A 98 13.72 6.49 1.78
C ARG A 98 14.04 6.95 0.36
N THR A 99 14.00 6.04 -0.60
CA THR A 99 14.41 6.34 -1.99
C THR A 99 13.37 5.99 -3.04
N ASN A 100 12.27 5.35 -2.64
CA ASN A 100 11.19 5.00 -3.54
C ASN A 100 10.53 6.23 -4.19
N GLY A 101 9.96 6.00 -5.38
CA GLY A 101 9.18 6.98 -6.11
C GLY A 101 7.67 6.68 -6.11
N PHE A 102 6.90 7.63 -6.62
CA PHE A 102 5.47 7.50 -6.86
C PHE A 102 5.04 8.06 -8.21
N ILE A 103 4.21 7.31 -8.93
CA ILE A 103 3.37 7.82 -10.02
C ILE A 103 2.08 8.31 -9.36
N THR A 104 1.74 9.58 -9.55
CA THR A 104 0.64 10.25 -8.86
C THR A 104 -0.69 10.14 -9.60
N ALA A 105 -1.78 10.33 -8.87
CA ALA A 105 -3.14 10.11 -9.37
C ALA A 105 -3.54 11.03 -10.53
N ASP A 106 -3.01 12.25 -10.57
CA ASP A 106 -3.25 13.25 -11.62
C ASP A 106 -2.67 12.84 -12.99
N LEU A 107 -1.81 11.81 -13.03
CA LEU A 107 -1.30 11.21 -14.27
C LEU A 107 -2.27 10.18 -14.87
N PHE A 108 -3.34 9.81 -14.17
CA PHE A 108 -4.34 8.86 -14.63
C PHE A 108 -5.65 9.58 -14.97
N ASP A 109 -6.22 9.27 -16.11
CA ASP A 109 -7.51 9.81 -16.54
C ASP A 109 -8.67 8.87 -16.17
N THR A 110 -9.90 9.30 -16.45
CA THR A 110 -11.10 8.53 -16.13
C THR A 110 -11.24 7.23 -16.92
N GLU A 111 -10.51 7.10 -18.03
CA GLU A 111 -10.54 5.91 -18.90
C GLU A 111 -9.47 4.89 -18.51
N SER A 112 -8.49 5.30 -17.70
CA SER A 112 -7.45 4.43 -17.17
C SER A 112 -8.07 3.30 -16.35
N TYR A 113 -7.65 2.05 -16.57
CA TYR A 113 -8.06 0.85 -15.87
C TYR A 113 -7.91 0.98 -14.36
N SER A 114 -6.79 1.55 -13.89
CA SER A 114 -6.55 1.80 -12.46
C SER A 114 -7.62 2.71 -11.87
N TYR A 115 -7.97 3.80 -12.57
CA TYR A 115 -9.02 4.75 -12.18
C TYR A 115 -10.39 4.06 -12.19
N ARG A 116 -10.75 3.42 -13.31
CA ARG A 116 -12.03 2.72 -13.46
C ARG A 116 -12.24 1.70 -12.35
N LEU A 117 -11.20 0.94 -12.01
CA LEU A 117 -11.23 -0.05 -10.92
C LEU A 117 -11.40 0.62 -9.55
N TYR A 118 -10.67 1.69 -9.27
CA TYR A 118 -10.74 2.43 -8.00
C TYR A 118 -12.14 2.99 -7.72
N TYR A 119 -12.82 3.49 -8.76
CA TYR A 119 -14.19 4.02 -8.68
C TYR A 119 -15.29 2.98 -8.94
N TRP A 120 -14.94 1.69 -9.13
CA TRP A 120 -15.92 0.65 -9.38
C TRP A 120 -16.61 0.19 -8.09
N GLU A 121 -17.90 0.52 -7.96
CA GLU A 121 -18.69 0.28 -6.75
C GLU A 121 -18.61 -1.16 -6.20
N PRO A 122 -18.69 -2.22 -7.02
CA PRO A 122 -18.56 -3.59 -6.52
C PRO A 122 -17.23 -3.89 -5.82
N LEU A 123 -16.11 -3.37 -6.32
CA LEU A 123 -14.82 -3.52 -5.64
C LEU A 123 -14.85 -2.79 -4.30
N LYS A 124 -15.29 -1.52 -4.29
CA LYS A 124 -15.36 -0.72 -3.05
C LYS A 124 -16.20 -1.40 -1.96
N LEU A 125 -17.36 -1.98 -2.33
CA LEU A 125 -18.20 -2.75 -1.40
C LEU A 125 -17.53 -4.03 -0.92
N PHE A 126 -16.82 -4.75 -1.80
CA PHE A 126 -16.04 -5.92 -1.42
C PHE A 126 -14.90 -5.59 -0.46
N LEU A 127 -14.16 -4.49 -0.71
CA LEU A 127 -13.10 -4.02 0.17
C LEU A 127 -13.66 -3.58 1.54
N ALA A 128 -14.83 -2.93 1.56
CA ALA A 128 -15.51 -2.54 2.79
C ALA A 128 -15.90 -3.77 3.64
N ASP A 129 -16.47 -4.79 3.01
CA ASP A 129 -16.82 -6.05 3.68
C ASP A 129 -15.58 -6.75 4.23
N CYS A 130 -14.50 -6.86 3.44
CA CYS A 130 -13.22 -7.43 3.88
C CYS A 130 -12.65 -6.72 5.11
N LEU A 131 -12.78 -5.39 5.20
CA LEU A 131 -12.32 -4.59 6.33
C LEU A 131 -13.33 -4.52 7.49
N ASN A 132 -14.49 -5.18 7.36
CA ASN A 132 -15.61 -5.09 8.30
C ASN A 132 -16.05 -3.63 8.55
N LYS A 133 -16.07 -2.82 7.50
CA LYS A 133 -16.52 -1.42 7.51
C LYS A 133 -17.88 -1.31 6.84
N LYS A 134 -18.73 -0.39 7.32
CA LYS A 134 -20.07 -0.19 6.75
C LYS A 134 -20.01 0.36 5.32
N GLU A 135 -19.06 1.24 5.07
CA GLU A 135 -18.85 1.92 3.81
C GLU A 135 -17.40 2.40 3.75
N LEU A 136 -16.87 2.49 2.53
CA LEU A 136 -15.62 3.16 2.22
C LEU A 136 -15.90 4.33 1.31
N PHE A 137 -15.18 5.43 1.52
CA PHE A 137 -15.17 6.60 0.66
C PHE A 137 -13.84 6.68 -0.08
N ILE A 138 -13.89 7.15 -1.32
CA ILE A 138 -12.70 7.54 -2.07
C ILE A 138 -11.96 8.61 -1.26
N TYR A 139 -10.63 8.49 -1.15
CA TYR A 139 -9.81 9.56 -0.61
C TYR A 139 -9.75 10.68 -1.66
N GLU A 140 -10.15 11.90 -1.30
CA GLU A 140 -10.45 12.94 -2.28
C GLU A 140 -9.21 13.76 -2.70
N ASP A 141 -8.02 13.40 -2.19
CA ASP A 141 -6.78 14.05 -2.58
C ASP A 141 -6.44 13.73 -4.04
N PRO A 142 -6.38 14.73 -4.95
CA PRO A 142 -6.25 14.48 -6.38
C PRO A 142 -4.86 13.99 -6.79
N ILE A 143 -3.88 14.01 -5.89
CA ILE A 143 -2.49 13.61 -6.16
C ILE A 143 -2.21 12.23 -5.56
N SER A 144 -2.78 11.92 -4.40
CA SER A 144 -2.39 10.78 -3.57
C SER A 144 -3.48 9.72 -3.31
N ASN A 145 -4.62 9.80 -4.00
CA ASN A 145 -5.70 8.82 -3.85
C ASN A 145 -5.45 7.45 -4.48
N MET A 146 -4.80 7.44 -5.64
CA MET A 146 -4.49 6.24 -6.39
C MET A 146 -3.10 6.44 -7.01
N ILE A 147 -2.12 5.80 -6.41
CA ILE A 147 -0.71 5.99 -6.76
C ILE A 147 -0.04 4.66 -7.04
N VAL A 148 1.01 4.67 -7.86
CA VAL A 148 1.88 3.51 -8.02
C VAL A 148 3.19 3.79 -7.32
N ASN A 149 3.51 3.01 -6.30
CA ASN A 149 4.83 3.01 -5.70
C ASN A 149 5.82 2.31 -6.64
N VAL A 150 6.93 3.00 -6.91
CA VAL A 150 8.02 2.53 -7.77
C VAL A 150 9.25 2.31 -6.91
N GLY A 151 9.81 1.11 -6.97
CA GLY A 151 11.10 0.77 -6.39
C GLY A 151 12.05 0.23 -7.45
N LYS A 152 12.94 1.08 -7.95
CA LYS A 152 14.01 0.71 -8.89
C LYS A 152 15.14 -0.06 -8.18
N ASN A 153 16.09 -0.59 -8.95
CA ASN A 153 17.31 -1.19 -8.38
C ASN A 153 17.98 -0.25 -7.37
N GLY A 154 18.26 -0.76 -6.18
CA GLY A 154 18.84 -0.01 -5.05
C GLY A 154 17.84 0.81 -4.24
N GLU A 155 16.57 0.88 -4.65
CA GLU A 155 15.55 1.65 -3.94
C GLU A 155 14.83 0.82 -2.87
N LYS A 156 14.42 1.51 -1.81
CA LYS A 156 13.71 0.94 -0.66
C LYS A 156 12.66 1.90 -0.14
N PHE A 157 11.69 1.35 0.57
CA PHE A 157 10.75 2.11 1.37
C PHE A 157 11.02 1.77 2.84
N ASN A 158 11.68 2.69 3.55
CA ASN A 158 12.19 2.49 4.91
C ASN A 158 11.10 2.11 5.93
N TRP A 159 11.52 1.71 7.13
CA TRP A 159 10.61 1.53 8.26
C TRP A 159 9.76 2.77 8.53
N HIS A 160 8.44 2.59 8.59
CA HIS A 160 7.49 3.64 8.94
C HIS A 160 6.18 3.05 9.50
N PHE A 161 5.38 3.94 10.09
CA PHE A 161 3.98 3.71 10.38
C PHE A 161 3.10 4.48 9.41
N ASP A 162 1.95 3.91 9.07
CA ASP A 162 0.94 4.64 8.32
C ASP A 162 0.18 5.61 9.22
N THR A 163 -0.40 6.61 8.56
CA THR A 163 -1.32 7.55 9.21
C THR A 163 -2.77 7.08 9.10
N ASN A 164 -3.09 6.35 8.03
CA ASN A 164 -4.38 5.72 7.79
C ASN A 164 -4.54 4.46 8.64
N GLU A 165 -5.78 4.12 8.99
CA GLU A 165 -6.08 2.91 9.77
C GLU A 165 -5.76 1.62 9.02
N PHE A 166 -5.97 1.64 7.69
CA PHE A 166 -5.68 0.54 6.79
C PHE A 166 -5.12 1.05 5.46
N THR A 167 -4.40 0.17 4.77
CA THR A 167 -3.82 0.40 3.44
C THR A 167 -4.19 -0.78 2.55
N ILE A 168 -4.61 -0.50 1.31
CA ILE A 168 -4.96 -1.50 0.30
C ILE A 168 -3.98 -1.36 -0.85
N THR A 169 -3.27 -2.45 -1.14
CA THR A 169 -2.24 -2.46 -2.18
C THR A 169 -2.39 -3.66 -3.11
N MET A 170 -1.93 -3.49 -4.34
CA MET A 170 -2.06 -4.44 -5.43
C MET A 170 -0.69 -4.53 -6.12
N LEU A 171 -0.01 -5.67 -5.99
CA LEU A 171 1.32 -5.82 -6.60
C LEU A 171 1.17 -6.06 -8.10
N LEU A 172 1.66 -5.12 -8.91
CA LEU A 172 1.61 -5.21 -10.37
C LEU A 172 2.85 -5.93 -10.92
N GLN A 173 4.01 -5.64 -10.34
CA GLN A 173 5.29 -6.24 -10.73
C GLN A 173 6.17 -6.43 -9.48
N ALA A 174 6.60 -7.66 -9.25
CA ALA A 174 7.58 -7.96 -8.20
C ALA A 174 9.00 -7.63 -8.68
N ALA A 175 9.87 -7.26 -7.74
CA ALA A 175 11.30 -7.30 -7.98
C ALA A 175 11.78 -8.76 -8.16
N GLU A 176 12.85 -8.96 -8.92
CA GLU A 176 13.48 -10.29 -9.07
C GLU A 176 14.10 -10.79 -7.75
N SER A 177 14.62 -9.87 -6.94
CA SER A 177 15.19 -10.15 -5.62
C SER A 177 15.13 -8.89 -4.74
N GLY A 178 14.98 -9.08 -3.43
CA GLY A 178 14.67 -7.96 -2.53
C GLY A 178 13.23 -7.46 -2.72
N GLY A 179 12.95 -6.20 -2.38
CA GLY A 179 11.58 -5.65 -2.49
C GLY A 179 10.56 -6.37 -1.60
N ILE A 180 11.02 -7.02 -0.54
CA ILE A 180 10.22 -7.83 0.39
C ILE A 180 9.49 -6.91 1.35
N PHE A 181 8.20 -7.16 1.54
CA PHE A 181 7.44 -6.45 2.55
C PHE A 181 7.77 -7.04 3.93
N GLU A 182 8.31 -6.22 4.82
CA GLU A 182 8.60 -6.60 6.21
C GLU A 182 7.73 -5.79 7.15
N TYR A 183 7.22 -6.43 8.20
CA TYR A 183 6.40 -5.73 9.19
C TYR A 183 6.50 -6.35 10.58
N PHE A 184 6.37 -5.51 11.61
CA PHE A 184 6.15 -5.91 12.99
C PHE A 184 4.69 -5.59 13.33
N PRO A 185 3.82 -6.61 13.47
CA PRO A 185 2.39 -6.41 13.69
C PRO A 185 2.11 -5.81 15.07
N ASN A 186 1.23 -4.80 15.13
CA ASN A 186 0.73 -4.20 16.37
C ASN A 186 1.84 -3.78 17.37
N LEU A 187 2.95 -3.26 16.83
CA LEU A 187 4.12 -2.85 17.62
C LEU A 187 3.81 -1.71 18.59
N ARG A 188 2.96 -0.76 18.18
CA ARG A 188 2.53 0.36 19.02
C ARG A 188 1.04 0.29 19.33
N LYS A 189 0.64 1.00 20.39
CA LYS A 189 -0.74 1.03 20.90
C LYS A 189 -1.37 2.41 20.67
N PRO A 190 -2.71 2.52 20.77
CA PRO A 190 -3.38 3.82 20.66
C PRO A 190 -2.89 4.89 21.64
N ASP A 191 -2.37 4.48 22.79
CA ASP A 191 -1.95 5.34 23.90
C ASP A 191 -0.44 5.23 24.23
N ASP A 192 0.31 4.43 23.48
CA ASP A 192 1.75 4.22 23.69
C ASP A 192 2.47 3.94 22.37
N GLU A 193 3.43 4.79 22.02
CA GLU A 193 4.27 4.65 20.82
C GLU A 193 5.29 3.51 20.92
N CYS A 194 5.45 2.91 22.11
CA CYS A 194 6.33 1.76 22.37
C CYS A 194 7.77 1.99 21.89
N PHE A 195 8.31 3.20 22.13
CA PHE A 195 9.61 3.65 21.61
C PHE A 195 10.77 2.68 21.86
N ALA A 196 10.78 1.98 23.01
CA ALA A 196 11.81 1.00 23.32
C ALA A 196 11.82 -0.18 22.33
N GLU A 197 10.66 -0.71 21.96
CA GLU A 197 10.56 -1.83 21.01
C GLU A 197 10.82 -1.34 19.58
N VAL A 198 10.30 -0.16 19.21
CA VAL A 198 10.64 0.48 17.93
C VAL A 198 12.15 0.62 17.77
N ARG A 199 12.83 1.11 18.81
CA ARG A 199 14.29 1.27 18.81
C ARG A 199 15.02 -0.06 18.61
N LYS A 200 14.54 -1.17 19.18
CA LYS A 200 15.15 -2.50 18.94
C LYS A 200 15.09 -2.87 17.47
N VAL A 201 13.92 -2.71 16.84
CA VAL A 201 13.75 -3.01 15.40
C VAL A 201 14.66 -2.12 14.55
N LEU A 202 14.73 -0.84 14.87
CA LEU A 202 15.62 0.12 14.19
C LEU A 202 17.10 -0.21 14.35
N ASN A 203 17.49 -0.84 15.46
CA ASN A 203 18.85 -1.35 15.69
C ASN A 203 19.09 -2.76 15.13
N GLY A 204 18.14 -3.30 14.36
CA GLY A 204 18.29 -4.56 13.63
C GLY A 204 17.71 -5.79 14.31
N ASP A 205 16.98 -5.65 15.42
CA ASP A 205 16.23 -6.77 15.99
C ASP A 205 15.14 -7.24 15.02
N ARG A 206 15.16 -8.54 14.70
CA ARG A 206 14.22 -9.18 13.77
C ARG A 206 13.25 -10.15 14.47
N SER A 207 13.33 -10.31 15.78
CA SER A 207 12.61 -11.35 16.53
C SER A 207 11.08 -11.30 16.37
N GLY A 208 10.50 -10.11 16.19
CA GLY A 208 9.07 -9.92 15.91
C GLY A 208 8.74 -9.49 14.47
N VAL A 209 9.76 -9.42 13.59
CA VAL A 209 9.57 -9.00 12.20
C VAL A 209 9.11 -10.19 11.36
N LYS A 210 7.97 -10.01 10.69
CA LYS A 210 7.45 -10.91 9.66
C LYS A 210 7.90 -10.45 8.29
N GLN A 211 8.13 -11.41 7.39
CA GLN A 211 8.39 -11.15 5.98
C GLN A 211 7.24 -11.70 5.15
N LEU A 212 6.80 -10.93 4.16
CA LEU A 212 5.77 -11.29 3.22
C LEU A 212 6.29 -11.09 1.80
N GLU A 213 6.46 -12.21 1.11
CA GLU A 213 6.73 -12.21 -0.33
C GLU A 213 5.39 -12.12 -1.08
N LEU A 214 5.13 -10.94 -1.64
CA LEU A 214 4.00 -10.69 -2.52
C LEU A 214 4.36 -11.10 -3.95
N LYS A 215 3.36 -11.60 -4.68
CA LYS A 215 3.48 -11.96 -6.10
C LYS A 215 2.64 -11.00 -6.93
N ALA A 216 3.04 -10.81 -8.19
CA ALA A 216 2.24 -10.02 -9.12
C ALA A 216 0.81 -10.58 -9.19
N GLY A 217 -0.17 -9.70 -9.12
CA GLY A 217 -1.59 -10.06 -9.03
C GLY A 217 -2.15 -10.12 -7.62
N ASP A 218 -1.32 -10.09 -6.57
CA ASP A 218 -1.81 -10.15 -5.18
C ASP A 218 -2.46 -8.83 -4.72
N LEU A 219 -3.56 -8.95 -3.97
CA LEU A 219 -4.23 -7.86 -3.26
C LEU A 219 -3.95 -7.99 -1.76
N GLN A 220 -3.33 -6.98 -1.16
CA GLN A 220 -2.97 -6.94 0.25
C GLN A 220 -3.81 -5.91 1.01
N PHE A 221 -4.26 -6.30 2.20
CA PHE A 221 -4.83 -5.42 3.21
C PHE A 221 -3.85 -5.34 4.37
N PHE A 222 -3.60 -4.13 4.88
CA PHE A 222 -2.62 -3.94 5.95
C PHE A 222 -3.03 -2.86 6.94
N LEU A 223 -2.92 -3.13 8.24
CA LEU A 223 -3.20 -2.19 9.34
C LEU A 223 -1.91 -1.49 9.77
N GLY A 224 -1.44 -0.56 8.93
CA GLY A 224 -0.14 0.12 9.09
C GLY A 224 -0.09 1.16 10.20
N ARG A 225 -1.24 1.60 10.74
CA ARG A 225 -1.27 2.58 11.84
C ARG A 225 -0.52 2.08 13.06
N PHE A 226 -0.64 0.81 13.41
CA PHE A 226 -0.04 0.23 14.61
C PHE A 226 1.11 -0.73 14.33
N SER A 227 1.37 -1.01 13.05
CA SER A 227 2.36 -1.97 12.60
C SER A 227 3.52 -1.25 11.90
N LEU A 228 4.73 -1.40 12.44
CA LEU A 228 5.94 -0.84 11.82
C LEU A 228 6.27 -1.68 10.59
N HIS A 229 6.49 -1.07 9.44
CA HIS A 229 6.69 -1.83 8.20
C HIS A 229 7.64 -1.13 7.23
N GLN A 230 8.25 -1.92 6.35
CA GLN A 230 9.14 -1.46 5.29
C GLN A 230 9.02 -2.35 4.04
N VAL A 231 9.59 -1.87 2.94
CA VAL A 231 9.91 -2.67 1.76
C VAL A 231 11.43 -2.69 1.65
N THR A 232 12.03 -3.88 1.70
CA THR A 232 13.48 -4.03 1.57
C THR A 232 13.97 -3.52 0.22
N GLU A 233 15.26 -3.22 0.15
CA GLU A 233 15.91 -2.77 -1.09
C GLU A 233 15.61 -3.72 -2.24
N ASN A 234 15.26 -3.18 -3.41
CA ASN A 234 15.19 -3.95 -4.64
C ASN A 234 16.61 -4.23 -5.14
N LEU A 235 17.00 -5.50 -5.13
CA LEU A 235 18.33 -5.95 -5.55
C LEU A 235 18.33 -6.47 -7.00
N GLY A 236 17.16 -6.60 -7.62
CA GLY A 236 16.96 -7.03 -9.00
C GLY A 236 17.02 -5.90 -10.02
N GLN A 237 17.05 -6.24 -11.31
CA GLN A 237 17.01 -5.25 -12.39
C GLN A 237 15.58 -4.84 -12.76
N THR A 238 14.60 -5.66 -12.40
CA THR A 238 13.18 -5.38 -12.62
C THR A 238 12.64 -4.45 -11.53
N ASP A 239 12.01 -3.35 -11.94
CA ASP A 239 11.34 -2.41 -11.04
C ASP A 239 10.20 -3.09 -10.27
N ARG A 240 10.05 -2.77 -8.98
CA ARG A 240 8.89 -3.17 -8.17
C ARG A 240 7.79 -2.13 -8.34
N LEU A 241 6.62 -2.55 -8.82
CA LEU A 241 5.46 -1.67 -9.06
C LEU A 241 4.28 -2.13 -8.22
N LEU A 242 3.84 -1.27 -7.29
CA LEU A 242 2.75 -1.55 -6.35
C LEU A 242 1.70 -0.45 -6.47
N LEU A 243 0.51 -0.79 -6.98
CA LEU A 243 -0.64 0.10 -6.99
C LEU A 243 -1.20 0.21 -5.56
N ILE A 244 -1.45 1.44 -5.11
CA ILE A 244 -2.01 1.76 -3.80
C ILE A 244 -3.28 2.54 -4.04
N GLN A 245 -4.39 2.06 -3.48
CA GLN A 245 -5.69 2.70 -3.54
C GLN A 245 -6.11 3.11 -2.12
N SER A 246 -6.17 4.42 -1.88
CA SER A 246 -6.46 4.99 -0.57
C SER A 246 -7.96 5.12 -0.37
N PHE A 247 -8.53 4.53 0.68
CA PHE A 247 -9.94 4.74 1.03
C PHE A 247 -10.03 5.29 2.45
N THR A 248 -11.17 5.89 2.77
CA THR A 248 -11.42 6.51 4.08
C THR A 248 -12.80 6.14 4.60
N GLU A 249 -13.00 6.31 5.91
CA GLU A 249 -14.30 6.04 6.57
C GLU A 249 -15.25 7.25 6.57
N LYS A 250 -14.81 8.38 6.00
CA LYS A 250 -15.58 9.63 5.93
C LYS A 250 -15.35 10.30 4.58
N PRO A 251 -16.36 10.94 3.99
CA PRO A 251 -16.17 11.73 2.77
C PRO A 251 -15.33 13.00 3.04
N GLY A 252 -14.80 13.61 1.98
CA GLY A 252 -14.10 14.89 2.04
C GLY A 252 -12.70 14.85 2.66
N VAL A 253 -12.14 13.66 2.88
CA VAL A 253 -10.80 13.51 3.47
C VAL A 253 -9.76 13.71 2.37
N ILE A 254 -8.84 14.65 2.61
CA ILE A 254 -7.72 14.99 1.74
C ILE A 254 -6.39 14.99 2.51
N GLY A 255 -5.28 15.01 1.79
CA GLY A 255 -3.95 14.99 2.38
C GLY A 255 -3.56 16.33 2.98
N SER A 256 -2.62 16.28 3.93
CA SER A 256 -1.91 17.49 4.33
C SER A 256 -1.10 17.99 3.14
N MET A 257 -1.33 19.25 2.74
CA MET A 257 -0.59 19.88 1.63
C MET A 257 0.93 19.73 1.76
N TYR A 258 1.46 19.82 2.99
CA TYR A 258 2.90 19.64 3.24
C TYR A 258 3.35 18.22 2.91
N ARG A 259 2.60 17.20 3.36
CA ARG A 259 2.94 15.79 3.11
C ARG A 259 2.78 15.42 1.64
N VAL A 260 1.71 15.91 1.01
CA VAL A 260 1.46 15.65 -0.40
C VAL A 260 2.59 16.19 -1.24
N LYS A 261 2.98 17.45 -1.01
CA LYS A 261 4.12 18.07 -1.69
C LYS A 261 5.44 17.34 -1.45
N ASP A 262 5.70 16.93 -0.21
CA ASP A 262 6.97 16.27 0.14
C ASP A 262 7.10 14.86 -0.47
N LEU A 263 6.03 14.08 -0.47
CA LEU A 263 6.03 12.70 -0.95
C LEU A 263 5.78 12.57 -2.45
N TYR A 264 4.99 13.47 -3.03
CA TYR A 264 4.41 13.31 -4.36
C TYR A 264 4.69 14.47 -5.34
N GLY A 265 5.20 15.62 -4.87
CA GLY A 265 5.58 16.77 -5.72
C GLY A 265 4.78 18.04 -5.47
#